data_AF-A0A5E4SBF0-F1
#
_entry.id   AF-A0A5E4SBF0-F1
#
_cell.length_a   1.000
_cell.length_b   1.000
_cell.length_c   1.000
_cell.angle_alpha   90.00
_cell.angle_beta   90.00
_cell.angle_gamma   90.00
#
_symmetry.space_group_name_H-M   'P 1'
#
loop_
_entity.id
_entity.type
_entity.pdbx_description
1 polymer ?
#
loop_
_entity_poly.entity_id
_entity_poly.type
_entity_poly.pdbx_seq_one_letter_code
_entity_poly.pdbx_strand_id
1 'polypeptide(L)' 'MDSDEWKSRVVRTASPLCPKCESTKLTMGACAVGAKTVHQELVCEKCTHEFTALFVLIGYYDGLPDT' A
#
# COMPACT_ATOMS: atom_id res chain seq x y z
N MET A 1 -14.51 4.03 2.93
CA MET A 1 -14.30 3.19 1.74
C MET A 1 -14.09 1.75 2.19
N ASP A 2 -14.75 0.79 1.55
CA ASP A 2 -14.48 -0.63 1.79
C ASP A 2 -13.20 -1.08 1.04
N SER A 3 -12.79 -2.33 1.25
CA SER A 3 -11.53 -2.84 0.72
C SER A 3 -11.52 -2.98 -0.81
N ASP A 4 -12.65 -3.31 -1.44
CA ASP A 4 -12.73 -3.53 -2.89
C ASP A 4 -12.73 -2.20 -3.64
N GLU A 5 -13.47 -1.22 -3.13
CA GLU A 5 -13.44 0.15 -3.62
C GLU A 5 -12.02 0.74 -3.48
N TRP A 6 -11.37 0.53 -2.33
CA TRP A 6 -10.00 0.98 -2.09
C TRP A 6 -9.02 0.35 -3.09
N LYS A 7 -9.11 -0.98 -3.27
CA LYS A 7 -8.26 -1.72 -4.22
C LYS A 7 -8.41 -1.17 -5.64
N SER A 8 -9.65 -0.99 -6.10
CA SER A 8 -9.93 -0.46 -7.45
C SER A 8 -9.29 0.92 -7.67
N ARG A 9 -9.38 1.81 -6.69
CA ARG A 9 -8.78 3.16 -6.76
C ARG A 9 -7.25 3.13 -6.73
N VAL A 10 -6.65 2.38 -5.81
CA VAL A 10 -5.18 2.29 -5.70
C VAL A 10 -4.57 1.67 -6.95
N VAL A 11 -5.17 0.61 -7.50
CA VAL A 11 -4.71 -0.01 -8.76
C VAL A 11 -4.82 0.97 -9.93
N ARG A 12 -5.93 1.70 -10.06
CA ARG A 12 -6.13 2.66 -11.15
C ARG A 12 -5.14 3.83 -11.11
N THR A 13 -4.79 4.29 -9.91
CA THR A 13 -3.93 5.47 -9.71
C THR A 13 -2.46 5.12 -9.49
N ALA A 14 -2.14 3.82 -9.34
CA ALA A 14 -0.84 3.32 -8.92
C ALA A 14 -0.29 3.99 -7.65
N SER A 15 -1.17 4.47 -6.77
CA SER A 15 -0.79 5.21 -5.56
C SER A 15 -1.65 4.82 -4.37
N PRO A 16 -1.06 4.44 -3.22
CA PRO A 16 -1.82 4.12 -2.02
C PRO A 16 -2.45 5.40 -1.43
N LEU A 17 -3.66 5.27 -0.89
CA LEU A 17 -4.35 6.34 -0.17
C LEU A 17 -4.98 5.83 1.13
N CYS A 18 -5.24 6.73 2.07
CA CYS A 18 -5.93 6.40 3.30
C CYS A 18 -7.42 6.03 3.02
N PRO A 19 -7.92 4.85 3.45
CA PRO A 19 -9.32 4.46 3.22
C PRO A 19 -10.34 5.28 4.04
N LYS A 20 -9.89 6.09 5.01
CA LYS A 20 -10.74 6.94 5.86
C LYS A 20 -10.88 8.36 5.35
N CYS A 21 -9.80 9.00 4.93
CA CYS A 21 -9.79 10.42 4.59
C CYS A 21 -9.23 10.73 3.19
N GLU A 22 -8.90 9.69 2.43
CA GLU A 22 -8.41 9.74 1.04
C GLU A 22 -7.10 10.50 0.85
N SER A 23 -6.40 10.85 1.93
CA SER A 23 -5.08 11.45 1.86
C SER A 23 -4.05 10.44 1.32
N THR A 24 -3.17 10.92 0.44
CA THR A 24 -2.00 10.19 -0.05
C THR A 24 -0.78 10.35 0.85
N LYS A 25 -0.89 11.14 1.94
CA LYS A 25 0.16 11.29 2.95
C LYS A 25 0.13 10.11 3.90
N LEU A 26 0.95 9.10 3.58
CA LEU A 26 1.06 7.85 4.31
C LEU A 26 2.50 7.64 4.74
N THR A 27 2.70 7.37 6.03
CA THR A 27 3.96 6.86 6.54
C THR A 27 3.95 5.34 6.44
N MET A 28 5.01 4.76 5.88
CA MET A 28 5.19 3.32 5.75
C MET A 28 5.97 2.78 6.96
N GLY A 29 5.40 1.78 7.64
CA GLY A 29 5.99 1.10 8.78
C GLY A 29 6.71 -0.19 8.39
N ALA A 30 6.65 -1.19 9.28
CA ALA A 30 7.26 -2.49 9.02
C ALA A 30 6.56 -3.21 7.86
N CYS A 31 7.30 -4.11 7.20
CA CYS A 31 6.74 -4.99 6.19
C CYS A 31 6.97 -6.46 6.56
N ALA A 32 5.93 -7.28 6.43
CA ALA A 32 6.05 -8.73 6.53
C ALA A 32 6.00 -9.33 5.13
N VAL A 33 7.08 -10.03 4.76
CA VAL A 33 7.20 -10.68 3.46
C VAL A 33 6.87 -12.16 3.61
N GLY A 34 5.76 -12.57 3.01
CA GLY A 34 5.39 -13.98 2.84
C GLY A 34 5.89 -14.53 1.51
N ALA A 35 5.66 -15.82 1.27
CA ALA A 35 6.10 -16.50 0.05
C ALA A 35 5.48 -15.94 -1.25
N LYS A 36 4.33 -15.27 -1.17
CA LYS A 36 3.60 -14.71 -2.33
C LYS A 36 3.10 -13.27 -2.12
N THR A 37 3.15 -12.77 -0.89
CA THR A 37 2.53 -11.51 -0.51
C THR A 37 3.47 -10.68 0.34
N VAL A 38 3.33 -9.35 0.26
CA VAL A 38 3.96 -8.42 1.19
C VAL A 38 2.85 -7.67 1.91
N HIS A 39 2.90 -7.68 3.24
CA HIS A 39 2.00 -6.91 4.10
C HIS A 39 2.75 -5.66 4.54
N GLN A 40 2.31 -4.49 4.09
CA GLN A 40 2.92 -3.21 4.41
C GLN A 40 2.06 -2.45 5.41
N GLU A 41 2.61 -2.12 6.57
CA GLU A 41 1.95 -1.25 7.54
C GLU A 41 1.95 0.20 7.04
N LEU A 42 0.81 0.87 7.18
CA LEU A 42 0.58 2.24 6.75
C LEU A 42 -0.13 3.03 7.85
N VAL A 43 0.36 4.24 8.09
CA VAL A 43 -0.28 5.22 8.98
C VAL A 43 -0.58 6.48 8.20
N CYS A 44 -1.84 6.92 8.22
CA CYS A 44 -2.19 8.18 7.59
C CYS A 44 -1.78 9.38 8.46
N GLU A 45 -0.94 10.25 7.93
CA GLU A 45 -0.45 11.44 8.65
C GLU A 45 -1.57 12.45 8.96
N LYS A 46 -2.64 12.45 8.15
CA LYS A 46 -3.75 13.41 8.29
C LYS A 46 -4.76 13.02 9.37
N CYS A 47 -5.06 11.73 9.49
CA CYS A 47 -6.15 11.26 10.36
C CYS A 47 -5.72 10.13 11.33
N THR A 48 -4.42 9.86 11.39
CA THR A 48 -3.78 8.84 12.24
C THR A 48 -4.37 7.45 12.11
N HIS A 49 -5.07 7.17 11.00
CA HIS A 49 -5.63 5.86 10.75
C HIS A 49 -4.54 4.88 10.35
N GLU A 50 -4.43 3.81 11.12
CA GLU A 50 -3.53 2.68 10.88
C GLU A 50 -4.24 1.59 10.07
N PHE A 51 -3.56 1.07 9.06
CA PHE A 51 -4.05 -0.03 8.24
C PHE A 51 -2.89 -0.78 7.57
N THR A 52 -3.14 -2.00 7.09
CA THR A 52 -2.14 -2.81 6.39
C THR A 52 -2.57 -2.99 4.94
N ALA A 53 -1.70 -2.62 4.00
CA ALA A 53 -1.88 -2.91 2.59
C ALA A 53 -1.28 -4.27 2.22
N LEU A 54 -1.98 -5.02 1.36
CA LEU A 54 -1.55 -6.30 0.84
C LEU A 54 -1.06 -6.16 -0.60
N PHE A 55 0.20 -6.52 -0.84
CA PHE A 55 0.82 -6.57 -2.16
C PHE A 55 1.05 -8.01 -2.59
N VAL A 56 1.04 -8.26 -3.90
CA VAL A 56 1.24 -9.59 -4.48
C VAL A 56 2.48 -9.54 -5.37
N LEU A 57 3.31 -10.58 -5.29
CA LEU A 57 4.45 -10.75 -6.21
C LEU A 57 3.93 -11.20 -7.58
N ILE A 58 3.97 -10.31 -8.57
CA ILE A 58 3.45 -10.54 -9.92
C ILE A 58 4.53 -10.64 -11.01
N GLY A 59 5.80 -10.41 -10.65
CA GLY A 59 6.92 -10.45 -11.58
C GLY A 59 8.24 -10.11 -10.87
N TYR A 60 9.32 -10.15 -11.63
CA TYR A 60 10.66 -9.72 -11.21
C TYR A 60 11.34 -9.00 -12.37
N TYR A 61 12.39 -8.24 -12.07
CA TYR A 61 13.31 -7.68 -13.06
C TYR A 61 14.74 -7.77 -12.53
N ASP A 62 15.71 -7.74 -13.43
CA ASP A 62 17.12 -7.80 -13.07
C ASP A 62 17.61 -6.42 -12.60
N GLY A 63 18.33 -6.38 -11.47
CA GLY A 63 18.91 -5.17 -10.89
C GLY A 63 18.12 -4.57 -9.72
N LEU A 64 18.59 -3.42 -9.25
CA LEU A 64 17.88 -2.57 -8.29
C LEU A 64 17.25 -1.40 -9.06
N PRO A 65 16.12 -0.82 -8.59
CA PRO A 65 15.54 0.33 -9.26
C PRO A 65 16.56 1.48 -9.27
N ASP A 66 16.80 2.06 -10.45
CA ASP A 66 17.62 3.26 -10.57
C ASP A 66 16.99 4.37 -9.74
N THR A 67 17.68 4.78 -8.68
CA THR A 67 17.28 5.84 -7.73
C THR A 67 17.34 7.22 -8.34
#